data_AF-A0A9P0IV71-F1
#
_entry.id   AF-A0A9P0IV71-F1
#
_cell.length_a   1.000
_cell.length_b   1.000
_cell.length_c   1.000
_cell.angle_alpha   90.00
_cell.angle_beta   90.00
_cell.angle_gamma   90.00
#
_symmetry.space_group_name_H-M   'P 1'
#
loop_
_entity.id
_entity.type
_entity.pdbx_description
1 polymer ?
#
loop_
_entity_poly.entity_id
_entity_poly.type
_entity_poly.pdbx_seq_one_letter_code
_entity_poly.pdbx_strand_id
1 'polypeptide(L)'
;MDSDSTNRSEENGDAPRHTLIGKCVMKTLTHPLDYARFLAQIGHEPMAPYRHRSIFGEERLFLPNLIVYAKYIYSVDGFKGMYIGLGPKILGICIEHYSSSLMSDYIQIDKSQNVDKDSDLEVWKDCAIKTSKEMICTATSIILSHPFHIVSMRMMAQFVGYEHRYTLVLQSVLLINHEEGVKGLFAGVIPRLFAGLGTVILVNIAKQVFSRYLFDPSPMTLNIAEFAASFLATAATYSFNVVTACTAINNCGLAAGMPPDMPVFGNWLECMKYLYRTDQLNRGSSTWFRRVPLTNSKLLKML
;
A
#
# COMPACT_ATOMS: atom_id res chain seq x y z
N MET A 1 48.12 -8.39 2.40
CA MET A 1 47.36 -7.23 1.87
C MET A 1 46.02 -7.66 1.26
N ASP A 2 45.53 -8.89 1.53
CA ASP A 2 44.31 -9.44 0.91
C ASP A 2 43.16 -9.73 1.88
N SER A 3 43.27 -9.34 3.15
CA SER A 3 42.21 -9.57 4.15
C SER A 3 41.19 -8.42 4.27
N ASP A 4 41.50 -7.25 3.71
CA ASP A 4 40.67 -6.04 3.87
C ASP A 4 39.75 -5.80 2.65
N SER A 5 40.07 -6.37 1.49
CA SER A 5 39.23 -6.35 0.29
C SER A 5 38.10 -7.39 0.35
N THR A 6 38.31 -8.53 1.03
CA THR A 6 37.29 -9.57 1.22
C THR A 6 36.22 -9.13 2.23
N ASN A 7 36.61 -8.47 3.33
CA ASN A 7 35.67 -7.97 4.33
C ASN A 7 34.75 -6.85 3.80
N ARG A 8 35.25 -5.92 2.99
CA ARG A 8 34.39 -4.88 2.36
C ARG A 8 33.39 -5.43 1.34
N SER A 9 33.66 -6.61 0.78
CA SER A 9 32.79 -7.26 -0.20
C SER A 9 31.65 -8.03 0.47
N GLU A 10 31.89 -8.60 1.66
CA GLU A 10 30.86 -9.28 2.46
C GLU A 10 29.92 -8.28 3.15
N GLU A 11 30.45 -7.17 3.69
CA GLU A 11 29.65 -6.15 4.39
C GLU A 11 28.62 -5.43 3.48
N ASN A 12 28.96 -5.27 2.19
CA ASN A 12 28.08 -4.64 1.20
C ASN A 12 26.97 -5.60 0.68
N GLY A 13 27.17 -6.92 0.80
CA GLY A 13 26.19 -7.94 0.40
C GLY A 13 25.11 -8.22 1.46
N ASP A 14 25.39 -7.89 2.72
CA ASP A 14 24.49 -8.17 3.85
C ASP A 14 23.48 -7.06 4.12
N ALA A 15 23.83 -5.80 3.87
CA ALA A 15 22.92 -4.66 4.00
C ALA A 15 21.58 -4.80 3.23
N PRO A 16 21.55 -5.22 1.94
CA PRO A 16 20.28 -5.44 1.24
C PRO A 16 19.50 -6.64 1.81
N ARG A 17 20.19 -7.70 2.24
CA ARG A 17 19.56 -8.90 2.82
C ARG A 17 18.88 -8.60 4.16
N HIS A 18 19.54 -7.89 5.06
CA HIS A 18 18.95 -7.48 6.33
C HIS A 18 17.74 -6.55 6.14
N THR A 19 17.80 -5.67 5.13
CA THR A 19 16.67 -4.80 4.77
C THR A 19 15.47 -5.61 4.28
N LEU A 20 15.69 -6.62 3.42
CA LEU A 20 14.63 -7.51 2.95
C LEU A 20 14.02 -8.33 4.09
N ILE A 21 14.86 -8.94 4.93
CA ILE A 21 14.40 -9.72 6.09
C ILE A 21 13.57 -8.85 7.02
N GLY A 22 14.04 -7.63 7.32
CA GLY A 22 13.31 -6.65 8.13
C GLY A 22 11.93 -6.31 7.56
N LYS A 23 11.82 -6.09 6.24
CA LYS A 23 10.54 -5.86 5.55
C LYS A 23 9.59 -7.05 5.68
N CYS A 24 10.09 -8.27 5.47
CA CYS A 24 9.29 -9.49 5.56
C CYS A 24 8.80 -9.76 7.00
N VAL A 25 9.67 -9.60 7.99
CA VAL A 25 9.32 -9.75 9.42
C VAL A 25 8.29 -8.70 9.83
N MET A 26 8.56 -7.43 9.52
CA MET A 26 7.63 -6.34 9.82
C MET A 26 6.27 -6.61 9.16
N LYS A 27 6.25 -7.04 7.89
CA LYS A 27 4.99 -7.33 7.21
C LYS A 27 4.23 -8.48 7.85
N THR A 28 4.94 -9.51 8.29
CA THR A 28 4.34 -10.66 8.98
C THR A 28 3.70 -10.22 10.30
N LEU A 29 4.38 -9.37 11.06
CA LEU A 29 3.85 -8.83 12.32
C LEU A 29 2.63 -7.93 12.09
N THR A 30 2.64 -7.09 11.05
CA THR A 30 1.53 -6.16 10.77
C THR A 30 0.40 -6.77 9.96
N HIS A 31 0.57 -7.97 9.41
CA HIS A 31 -0.38 -8.57 8.46
C HIS A 31 -1.81 -8.68 9.01
N PRO A 32 -2.09 -9.07 10.27
CA PRO A 32 -3.45 -9.10 10.79
C PRO A 32 -4.16 -7.73 10.74
N LEU A 33 -3.42 -6.65 10.98
CA LEU A 33 -3.95 -5.28 10.87
C LEU A 33 -4.10 -4.83 9.42
N ASP A 34 -3.16 -5.19 8.56
CA ASP A 34 -3.26 -4.92 7.13
C ASP A 34 -4.42 -5.67 6.48
N TYR A 35 -4.72 -6.86 6.98
CA TYR A 35 -5.85 -7.67 6.54
C TYR A 35 -7.18 -6.99 6.94
N ALA A 36 -7.33 -6.61 8.21
CA ALA A 36 -8.49 -5.83 8.66
C ALA A 36 -8.62 -4.50 7.91
N ARG A 37 -7.50 -3.82 7.62
CA ARG A 37 -7.48 -2.60 6.80
C ARG A 37 -7.98 -2.87 5.39
N PHE A 38 -7.52 -3.94 4.75
CA PHE A 38 -7.94 -4.30 3.40
C PHE A 38 -9.44 -4.61 3.34
N LEU A 39 -9.98 -5.37 4.28
CA LEU A 39 -11.42 -5.64 4.34
C LEU A 39 -12.25 -4.36 4.54
N ALA A 40 -11.75 -3.43 5.36
CA ALA A 40 -12.34 -2.11 5.50
C ALA A 40 -12.29 -1.28 4.20
N GLN A 41 -11.19 -1.37 3.43
CA GLN A 41 -11.03 -0.65 2.16
C GLN A 41 -12.07 -1.08 1.13
N ILE A 42 -12.30 -2.39 0.99
CA ILE A 42 -13.30 -2.95 0.08
C ILE A 42 -14.73 -2.73 0.57
N GLY A 43 -14.91 -2.27 1.81
CA GLY A 43 -16.20 -1.88 2.38
C GLY A 43 -16.87 -2.94 3.24
N HIS A 44 -16.17 -4.04 3.57
CA HIS A 44 -16.68 -5.04 4.48
C HIS A 44 -16.52 -4.57 5.94
N GLU A 45 -17.65 -4.42 6.64
CA GLU A 45 -17.72 -3.95 8.02
C GLU A 45 -18.67 -4.85 8.83
N PRO A 46 -18.18 -5.95 9.45
CA PRO A 46 -19.03 -6.94 10.10
C PRO A 46 -19.64 -6.46 11.42
N MET A 47 -19.14 -5.36 11.98
CA MET A 47 -19.57 -4.84 13.28
C MET A 47 -20.36 -3.55 13.11
N ALA A 48 -21.47 -3.42 13.85
CA ALA A 48 -22.33 -2.25 13.81
C ALA A 48 -21.60 -0.99 14.31
N PRO A 49 -21.87 0.18 13.69
CA PRO A 49 -21.32 1.44 14.15
C PRO A 49 -21.95 1.84 15.50
N TYR A 50 -21.15 2.45 16.37
CA TYR A 50 -21.59 2.97 17.66
C TYR A 50 -21.53 4.49 17.70
N ARG A 51 -22.36 5.11 18.55
CA ARG A 51 -22.38 6.56 18.71
C ARG A 51 -21.28 6.96 19.69
N HIS A 52 -20.46 7.94 19.30
CA HIS A 52 -19.43 8.50 20.17
C HIS A 52 -19.33 10.02 19.95
N ARG A 53 -18.98 10.75 21.01
CA ARG A 53 -18.72 12.19 20.93
C ARG A 53 -17.28 12.41 20.54
N SER A 54 -17.07 13.12 19.44
CA SER A 54 -15.75 13.59 19.04
C SER A 54 -15.15 14.48 20.13
N ILE A 55 -13.82 14.66 20.12
CA ILE A 55 -13.09 15.57 21.00
C ILE A 55 -13.66 17.00 20.90
N PHE A 56 -14.21 17.38 19.74
CA PHE A 56 -14.88 18.65 19.48
C PHE A 56 -16.38 18.68 19.84
N GLY A 57 -16.87 17.70 20.61
CA GLY A 57 -18.25 17.66 21.11
C GLY A 57 -19.31 17.20 20.10
N GLU A 58 -18.95 16.99 18.82
CA GLU A 58 -19.89 16.51 17.81
C GLU A 58 -20.23 15.02 17.99
N GLU A 59 -21.51 14.69 18.01
CA GLU A 59 -21.98 13.30 17.96
C GLU A 59 -21.87 12.75 16.53
N ARG A 60 -21.04 11.72 16.36
CA ARG A 60 -20.90 11.00 15.08
C ARG A 60 -20.95 9.50 15.30
N LEU A 61 -21.28 8.77 14.24
CA LEU A 61 -21.19 7.31 14.20
C LEU A 61 -19.74 6.90 13.91
N PHE A 62 -19.18 6.09 14.80
CA PHE A 62 -17.84 5.54 14.69
C PHE A 62 -17.90 4.03 14.43
N LEU A 63 -16.99 3.57 13.59
CA LEU A 63 -16.73 2.15 13.38
C LEU A 63 -15.68 1.68 14.40
N PRO A 64 -15.71 0.39 14.80
CA PRO A 64 -14.65 -0.19 15.60
C PRO A 64 -13.28 0.01 14.96
N ASN A 65 -12.25 0.15 15.79
CA ASN A 65 -10.88 0.28 15.32
C ASN A 65 -10.41 -1.02 14.60
N LEU A 66 -9.32 -0.92 13.84
CA LEU A 66 -8.81 -2.07 13.08
C LEU A 66 -8.30 -3.22 13.96
N ILE A 67 -7.95 -2.94 15.22
CA ILE A 67 -7.49 -3.97 16.17
C ILE A 67 -8.68 -4.84 16.61
N VAL A 68 -9.82 -4.23 16.92
CA VAL A 68 -11.06 -4.93 17.23
C VAL A 68 -11.52 -5.73 16.01
N TYR A 69 -11.34 -5.19 14.80
CA TYR A 69 -11.62 -5.91 13.57
C TYR A 69 -10.68 -7.11 13.38
N ALA A 70 -9.37 -6.95 13.57
CA ALA A 70 -8.43 -8.07 13.54
C ALA A 70 -8.76 -9.15 14.60
N LYS A 71 -9.20 -8.74 15.80
CA LYS A 71 -9.68 -9.66 16.84
C LYS A 71 -10.96 -10.39 16.40
N TYR A 72 -11.86 -9.73 15.69
CA TYR A 72 -13.03 -10.37 15.09
C TYR A 72 -12.63 -11.43 14.06
N ILE A 73 -11.70 -11.11 13.14
CA ILE A 73 -11.17 -12.08 12.16
C ILE A 73 -10.57 -13.29 12.88
N TYR A 74 -9.79 -13.07 13.94
CA TYR A 74 -9.25 -14.14 14.77
C TYR A 74 -10.35 -15.02 15.40
N SER A 75 -11.47 -14.43 15.85
CA SER A 75 -12.56 -15.20 16.44
C SER A 75 -13.32 -16.06 15.42
N VAL A 76 -13.29 -15.68 14.14
CA VAL A 76 -13.99 -16.38 13.06
C VAL A 76 -13.09 -17.45 12.42
N ASP A 77 -11.90 -17.10 11.96
CA ASP A 77 -11.01 -18.01 11.20
C ASP A 77 -9.83 -18.55 12.03
N GLY A 78 -9.71 -18.15 13.29
CA GLY A 78 -8.61 -18.53 14.16
C GLY A 78 -7.27 -17.94 13.74
N PHE A 79 -6.19 -18.53 14.27
CA PHE A 79 -4.83 -18.03 14.04
C PHE A 79 -4.39 -18.14 12.58
N LYS A 80 -4.64 -19.28 11.92
CA LYS A 80 -4.25 -19.50 10.52
C LYS A 80 -4.98 -18.54 9.57
N GLY A 81 -6.24 -18.23 9.86
CA GLY A 81 -7.05 -17.28 9.10
C GLY A 81 -6.47 -15.88 9.03
N MET A 82 -5.93 -15.37 10.15
CA MET A 82 -5.31 -14.03 10.19
C MET A 82 -4.16 -13.86 9.21
N TYR A 83 -3.56 -14.96 8.74
CA TYR A 83 -2.41 -14.98 7.84
C TYR A 83 -2.75 -15.34 6.39
N ILE A 84 -4.04 -15.42 6.05
CA ILE A 84 -4.50 -15.58 4.66
C ILE A 84 -3.97 -14.42 3.82
N GLY A 85 -3.45 -14.74 2.63
CA GLY A 85 -2.87 -13.75 1.71
C GLY A 85 -1.48 -13.24 2.10
N LEU A 86 -0.87 -13.67 3.22
CA LEU A 86 0.51 -13.27 3.58
C LEU A 86 1.54 -13.83 2.59
N GLY A 87 1.43 -15.12 2.24
CA GLY A 87 2.36 -15.80 1.31
C GLY A 87 2.62 -15.03 0.01
N PRO A 88 1.59 -14.70 -0.80
CA PRO A 88 1.79 -13.90 -2.02
C PRO A 88 2.29 -12.48 -1.71
N LYS A 89 1.97 -11.90 -0.55
CA LYS A 89 2.46 -10.58 -0.14
C LYS A 89 3.97 -10.57 0.09
N ILE A 90 4.50 -11.59 0.75
CA ILE A 90 5.95 -11.76 0.97
C ILE A 90 6.67 -11.96 -0.37
N LEU A 91 6.12 -12.79 -1.26
CA LEU A 91 6.68 -12.95 -2.62
C LEU A 91 6.68 -11.64 -3.39
N GLY A 92 5.61 -10.85 -3.28
CA GLY A 92 5.53 -9.50 -3.85
C GLY A 92 6.64 -8.58 -3.33
N ILE A 93 6.87 -8.56 -2.00
CA ILE A 93 7.95 -7.76 -1.38
C ILE A 93 9.33 -8.20 -1.87
N CYS A 94 9.57 -9.51 -1.99
CA CYS A 94 10.82 -10.02 -2.55
C CYS A 94 11.04 -9.52 -3.98
N ILE A 95 10.02 -9.63 -4.84
CA ILE A 95 10.10 -9.19 -6.23
C ILE A 95 10.30 -7.68 -6.32
N GLU A 96 9.59 -6.89 -5.52
CA GLU A 96 9.81 -5.43 -5.46
C GLU A 96 11.25 -5.10 -5.07
N HIS A 97 11.80 -5.78 -4.06
CA HIS A 97 13.17 -5.52 -3.60
C HIS A 97 14.22 -5.88 -4.65
N TYR A 98 14.13 -7.08 -5.24
CA TYR A 98 15.08 -7.52 -6.27
C TYR A 98 14.95 -6.67 -7.54
N SER A 99 13.73 -6.38 -7.99
CA SER A 99 13.47 -5.52 -9.16
C SER A 99 14.05 -4.12 -8.96
N SER A 100 13.80 -3.52 -7.79
CA SER A 100 14.32 -2.19 -7.47
C SER A 100 15.85 -2.18 -7.41
N SER A 101 16.49 -3.24 -6.90
CA SER A 101 17.95 -3.34 -6.87
C SER A 101 18.52 -3.42 -8.28
N LEU A 102 18.00 -4.34 -9.10
CA LEU A 102 18.44 -4.51 -10.49
C LEU A 102 18.25 -3.22 -11.32
N MET A 103 17.11 -2.54 -11.14
CA MET A 103 16.85 -1.31 -11.87
C MET A 103 17.72 -0.15 -11.40
N SER A 104 18.00 -0.07 -10.10
CA SER A 104 18.92 0.93 -9.53
C SER A 104 20.34 0.76 -10.07
N ASP A 105 20.80 -0.48 -10.22
CA ASP A 105 22.12 -0.81 -10.76
C ASP A 105 22.20 -0.47 -12.25
N TYR A 106 21.14 -0.77 -13.02
CA TYR A 106 21.06 -0.46 -14.44
C TYR A 106 21.04 1.06 -14.72
N ILE A 107 20.30 1.83 -13.93
CA ILE A 107 20.15 3.28 -14.12
C ILE A 107 21.34 4.07 -13.56
N GLN A 108 22.26 3.42 -12.83
CA GLN A 108 23.36 4.05 -12.10
C GLN A 108 22.83 5.25 -11.30
N ILE A 109 21.99 4.96 -10.31
CA ILE A 109 21.58 5.99 -9.35
C ILE A 109 22.82 6.36 -8.54
N ASP A 110 23.55 7.40 -8.98
CA ASP A 110 24.67 7.95 -8.23
C ASP A 110 24.20 8.30 -6.82
N LYS A 111 24.70 7.56 -5.83
CA LYS A 111 24.36 7.76 -4.42
C LYS A 111 25.07 8.97 -3.79
N SER A 112 25.93 9.65 -4.53
CA SER A 112 26.74 10.72 -3.98
C SER A 112 27.15 11.70 -5.07
N GLN A 113 26.52 12.87 -5.11
CA GLN A 113 27.22 14.12 -5.36
C GLN A 113 26.43 15.27 -4.71
N ASN A 114 26.74 15.56 -3.44
CA ASN A 114 26.62 16.92 -2.93
C ASN A 114 27.75 17.72 -3.61
N VAL A 115 27.59 18.04 -4.89
CA VAL A 115 28.35 19.15 -5.47
C VAL A 115 27.74 20.40 -4.87
N ASP A 116 28.57 21.31 -4.33
CA ASP A 116 28.14 22.68 -4.06
C ASP A 116 27.61 23.27 -5.37
N LYS A 117 26.29 23.27 -5.50
CA LYS A 117 25.58 23.82 -6.65
C LYS A 117 25.17 25.23 -6.27
N ASP A 118 25.89 26.21 -6.81
CA ASP A 118 25.71 27.63 -6.50
C ASP A 118 24.36 28.19 -6.95
N SER A 119 23.60 27.47 -7.79
CA SER A 119 22.32 27.93 -8.32
C SER A 119 21.11 27.06 -7.91
N ASP A 120 20.04 27.72 -7.45
CA ASP A 120 18.75 27.09 -7.13
C ASP A 120 18.18 26.25 -8.28
N LEU A 121 18.43 26.69 -9.52
CA LEU A 121 17.97 25.99 -10.72
C LEU A 121 18.66 24.63 -10.89
N GLU A 122 19.95 24.52 -10.58
CA GLU A 122 20.70 23.27 -10.69
C GLU A 122 20.28 22.26 -9.62
N VAL A 123 19.94 22.75 -8.42
CA VAL A 123 19.40 21.92 -7.33
C VAL A 123 18.06 21.29 -7.72
N TRP A 124 17.13 22.07 -8.28
CA TRP A 124 15.84 21.54 -8.73
C TRP A 124 15.95 20.63 -9.96
N LYS A 125 16.87 20.93 -10.89
CA LYS A 125 17.17 20.04 -12.03
C LYS A 125 17.68 18.68 -11.56
N ASP A 126 18.60 18.68 -10.60
CA ASP A 126 19.14 17.45 -10.03
C ASP A 126 18.07 16.64 -9.29
N CYS A 127 17.26 17.31 -8.47
CA CYS A 127 16.11 16.70 -7.81
C CYS A 127 15.15 16.06 -8.82
N ALA A 128 14.86 16.73 -9.94
CA ALA A 128 14.01 16.19 -11.00
C ALA A 128 14.63 14.96 -11.68
N ILE A 129 15.94 14.98 -11.97
CA ILE A 129 16.65 13.84 -12.56
C ILE A 129 16.65 12.66 -11.58
N LYS A 130 17.00 12.88 -10.31
CA LYS A 130 17.00 11.84 -9.28
C LYS A 130 15.61 11.25 -9.08
N THR A 131 14.59 12.10 -8.98
CA THR A 131 13.20 11.67 -8.84
C THR A 131 12.75 10.85 -10.04
N SER A 132 13.10 11.25 -11.28
CA SER A 132 12.72 10.47 -12.46
C SER A 132 13.36 9.08 -12.49
N LYS A 133 14.64 8.95 -12.09
CA LYS A 133 15.33 7.66 -11.93
C LYS A 133 14.63 6.76 -10.89
N GLU A 134 14.28 7.31 -9.73
CA GLU A 134 13.56 6.59 -8.67
C GLU A 134 12.13 6.20 -9.06
N MET A 135 11.45 7.07 -9.82
CA MET A 135 10.12 6.77 -10.39
C MET A 135 10.18 5.58 -11.33
N ILE A 136 11.19 5.49 -12.20
CA ILE A 136 11.37 4.34 -13.10
C ILE A 136 11.58 3.06 -12.29
N CYS A 137 12.46 3.07 -11.28
CA CYS A 137 12.69 1.92 -10.41
C CYS A 137 11.40 1.47 -9.70
N THR A 138 10.63 2.43 -9.20
CA THR A 138 9.37 2.19 -8.50
C THR A 138 8.29 1.65 -9.44
N ALA A 139 8.16 2.21 -10.65
CA ALA A 139 7.21 1.74 -11.65
C ALA A 139 7.49 0.28 -12.05
N THR A 140 8.74 -0.04 -12.36
CA THR A 140 9.15 -1.41 -12.71
C THR A 140 8.89 -2.38 -11.56
N SER A 141 9.20 -1.99 -10.33
CA SER A 141 8.96 -2.81 -9.13
C SER A 141 7.47 -3.06 -8.88
N ILE A 142 6.62 -2.04 -9.04
CA ILE A 142 5.16 -2.17 -8.92
C ILE A 142 4.61 -3.10 -9.99
N ILE A 143 5.01 -2.93 -11.25
CA ILE A 143 4.52 -3.74 -12.38
C ILE A 143 4.88 -5.22 -12.18
N LEU A 144 6.14 -5.52 -11.84
CA LEU A 144 6.58 -6.92 -11.68
C LEU A 144 5.95 -7.62 -10.47
N SER A 145 5.71 -6.89 -9.38
CA SER A 145 5.09 -7.44 -8.17
C SER A 145 3.56 -7.47 -8.20
N HIS A 146 2.94 -6.83 -9.20
CA HIS A 146 1.50 -6.63 -9.25
C HIS A 146 0.67 -7.93 -9.24
N PRO A 147 1.02 -8.98 -10.00
CA PRO A 147 0.27 -10.23 -9.97
C PRO A 147 0.15 -10.83 -8.55
N PHE A 148 1.22 -10.78 -7.76
CA PHE A 148 1.23 -11.29 -6.40
C PHE A 148 0.43 -10.42 -5.43
N HIS A 149 0.42 -9.11 -5.67
CA HIS A 149 -0.43 -8.19 -4.93
C HIS A 149 -1.91 -8.50 -5.13
N ILE A 150 -2.34 -8.78 -6.37
CA ILE A 150 -3.71 -9.17 -6.71
C ILE A 150 -4.10 -10.47 -6.03
N VAL A 151 -3.24 -11.49 -6.09
CA VAL A 151 -3.49 -12.77 -5.42
C VAL A 151 -3.64 -12.58 -3.91
N SER A 152 -2.79 -11.76 -3.28
CA SER A 152 -2.91 -11.44 -1.85
C SER A 152 -4.27 -10.81 -1.53
N MET A 153 -4.70 -9.80 -2.29
CA MET A 153 -5.99 -9.13 -2.09
C MET A 153 -7.17 -10.07 -2.28
N ARG A 154 -7.16 -10.89 -3.33
CA ARG A 154 -8.24 -11.85 -3.57
C ARG A 154 -8.30 -12.94 -2.52
N MET A 155 -7.15 -13.46 -2.08
CA MET A 155 -7.11 -14.42 -0.97
C MET A 155 -7.73 -13.84 0.31
N MET A 156 -7.40 -12.59 0.64
CA MET A 156 -7.98 -11.87 1.77
C MET A 156 -9.49 -11.61 1.58
N ALA A 157 -9.94 -11.28 0.36
CA ALA A 157 -11.33 -10.92 0.09
C ALA A 157 -12.31 -12.11 0.27
N GLN A 158 -11.82 -13.35 0.20
CA GLN A 158 -12.62 -14.55 0.42
C GLN A 158 -13.28 -14.62 1.81
N PHE A 159 -12.76 -13.87 2.78
CA PHE A 159 -13.35 -13.75 4.10
C PHE A 159 -14.81 -13.28 4.07
N VAL A 160 -15.16 -12.40 3.12
CA VAL A 160 -16.49 -11.80 3.04
C VAL A 160 -17.55 -12.84 2.74
N GLY A 161 -17.28 -13.75 1.79
CA GLY A 161 -18.20 -14.78 1.34
C GLY A 161 -17.99 -16.16 1.97
N TYR A 162 -17.03 -16.30 2.90
CA TYR A 162 -16.56 -17.60 3.40
C TYR A 162 -16.13 -18.57 2.27
N GLU A 163 -15.39 -18.03 1.30
CA GLU A 163 -15.01 -18.74 0.07
C GLU A 163 -13.63 -19.40 0.18
N HIS A 164 -13.40 -20.47 -0.58
CA HIS A 164 -12.13 -21.22 -0.58
C HIS A 164 -11.58 -21.46 -2.00
N ARG A 165 -11.72 -20.47 -2.88
CA ARG A 165 -11.31 -20.52 -4.30
C ARG A 165 -9.79 -20.42 -4.50
N TYR A 166 -9.13 -19.55 -3.75
CA TYR A 166 -7.72 -19.21 -3.80
C TYR A 166 -7.02 -19.77 -2.57
N THR A 167 -6.35 -20.92 -2.73
CA THR A 167 -5.68 -21.63 -1.62
C THR A 167 -4.16 -21.50 -1.70
N LEU A 168 -3.58 -21.82 -2.85
CA LEU A 168 -2.15 -21.76 -3.12
C LEU A 168 -1.82 -20.59 -4.05
N VAL A 169 -0.64 -19.98 -3.90
CA VAL A 169 -0.24 -18.82 -4.71
C VAL A 169 -0.22 -19.16 -6.20
N LEU A 170 0.47 -20.23 -6.59
CA LEU A 170 0.58 -20.64 -8.00
C LEU A 170 -0.78 -21.03 -8.58
N GLN A 171 -1.58 -21.79 -7.82
CA GLN A 171 -2.95 -22.15 -8.21
C GLN A 171 -3.79 -20.89 -8.43
N SER A 172 -3.66 -19.88 -7.56
CA SER A 172 -4.41 -18.63 -7.66
C SER A 172 -3.98 -17.81 -8.88
N VAL A 173 -2.68 -17.69 -9.16
CA VAL A 173 -2.19 -17.00 -10.37
C VAL A 173 -2.72 -17.66 -11.64
N LEU A 174 -2.62 -18.99 -11.72
CA LEU A 174 -3.07 -19.75 -12.89
C LEU A 174 -4.59 -19.67 -13.07
N LEU A 175 -5.34 -19.75 -11.97
CA LEU A 175 -6.80 -19.64 -11.99
C LEU A 175 -7.25 -18.27 -12.51
N ILE A 176 -6.67 -17.18 -11.99
CA ILE A 176 -6.99 -15.81 -12.45
C ILE A 176 -6.63 -15.67 -13.93
N ASN A 177 -5.47 -16.17 -14.35
CA ASN A 177 -5.07 -16.09 -15.75
C ASN A 177 -5.96 -16.91 -16.68
N HIS A 178 -6.50 -18.04 -16.21
CA HIS A 178 -7.42 -18.87 -16.99
C HIS A 178 -8.82 -18.24 -17.10
N GLU A 179 -9.35 -17.66 -16.02
CA GLU A 179 -10.72 -17.13 -15.98
C GLU A 179 -10.85 -15.69 -16.49
N GLU A 180 -9.88 -14.84 -16.19
CA GLU A 180 -9.92 -13.40 -16.50
C GLU A 180 -8.81 -12.96 -17.45
N GLY A 181 -7.87 -13.86 -17.76
CA GLY A 181 -6.68 -13.55 -18.52
C GLY A 181 -5.69 -12.66 -17.77
N VAL A 182 -4.73 -12.13 -18.53
CA VAL A 182 -3.71 -11.20 -18.02
C VAL A 182 -4.35 -9.92 -17.45
N LYS A 183 -5.54 -9.53 -17.93
CA LYS A 183 -6.25 -8.34 -17.43
C LYS A 183 -6.64 -8.47 -15.96
N GLY A 184 -7.03 -9.67 -15.51
CA GLY A 184 -7.33 -9.93 -14.10
C GLY A 184 -6.10 -9.79 -13.20
N LEU A 185 -4.94 -10.28 -13.66
CA LEU A 185 -3.67 -10.17 -12.94
C LEU A 185 -3.13 -8.75 -12.83
N PHE A 186 -3.62 -7.81 -13.66
CA PHE A 186 -3.22 -6.40 -13.69
C PHE A 186 -4.36 -5.42 -13.36
N ALA A 187 -5.46 -5.92 -12.80
CA ALA A 187 -6.59 -5.10 -12.40
C ALA A 187 -6.17 -4.12 -11.28
N GLY A 188 -6.35 -2.81 -11.50
CA GLY A 188 -5.95 -1.80 -10.51
C GLY A 188 -4.46 -1.44 -10.51
N VAL A 189 -3.69 -1.86 -11.51
CA VAL A 189 -2.28 -1.46 -11.63
C VAL A 189 -2.10 0.06 -11.79
N ILE A 190 -3.00 0.71 -12.53
CA ILE A 190 -2.95 2.16 -12.79
C ILE A 190 -3.08 2.98 -11.50
N PRO A 191 -4.13 2.84 -10.68
CA PRO A 191 -4.21 3.56 -9.42
C PRO A 191 -3.04 3.21 -8.48
N ARG A 192 -2.56 1.95 -8.46
CA ARG A 192 -1.37 1.60 -7.66
C ARG A 192 -0.10 2.33 -8.11
N LEU A 193 0.08 2.53 -9.42
CA LEU A 193 1.18 3.32 -9.96
C LEU A 193 1.06 4.79 -9.54
N PHE A 194 -0.13 5.39 -9.63
CA PHE A 194 -0.34 6.76 -9.12
C PHE A 194 -0.02 6.88 -7.63
N ALA A 195 -0.40 5.87 -6.83
CA ALA A 195 -0.10 5.86 -5.40
C ALA A 195 1.42 5.81 -5.14
N GLY A 196 2.12 4.88 -5.79
CA GLY A 196 3.56 4.70 -5.62
C GLY A 196 4.38 5.87 -6.15
N LEU A 197 4.13 6.28 -7.40
CA LEU A 197 4.85 7.39 -8.04
C LEU A 197 4.57 8.72 -7.34
N GLY A 198 3.31 8.97 -6.97
CA GLY A 198 2.94 10.16 -6.21
C GLY A 198 3.67 10.22 -4.87
N THR A 199 3.83 9.08 -4.20
CA THR A 199 4.56 9.00 -2.92
C THR A 199 6.03 9.34 -3.10
N VAL A 200 6.70 8.79 -4.12
CA VAL A 200 8.12 9.09 -4.44
C VAL A 200 8.32 10.58 -4.73
N ILE A 201 7.48 11.16 -5.58
CA ILE A 201 7.55 12.58 -5.94
C ILE A 201 7.40 13.46 -4.68
N LEU A 202 6.38 13.19 -3.85
CA LEU A 202 6.13 13.98 -2.64
C LEU A 202 7.27 13.87 -1.62
N VAL A 203 7.84 12.67 -1.44
CA VAL A 203 8.96 12.45 -0.52
C VAL A 203 10.21 13.19 -0.99
N ASN A 204 10.54 13.14 -2.28
CA ASN A 204 11.73 13.81 -2.81
C ASN A 204 11.60 15.34 -2.79
N ILE A 205 10.42 15.87 -3.10
CA ILE A 205 10.14 17.30 -2.94
C ILE A 205 10.28 17.70 -1.47
N ALA A 206 9.68 16.93 -0.55
CA ALA A 206 9.80 17.22 0.88
C ALA A 206 11.26 17.18 1.35
N LYS A 207 12.03 16.17 0.93
CA LYS A 207 13.46 16.04 1.23
C LYS A 207 14.27 17.24 0.75
N GLN A 208 14.00 17.69 -0.48
CA GLN A 208 14.66 18.86 -1.07
C GLN A 208 14.32 20.15 -0.30
N VAL A 209 13.06 20.30 0.11
CA VAL A 209 12.60 21.44 0.92
C VAL A 209 13.24 21.40 2.31
N PHE A 210 13.22 20.26 3.00
CA PHE A 210 13.81 20.12 4.33
C PHE A 210 15.31 20.38 4.35
N SER A 211 16.04 19.85 3.36
CA SER A 211 17.48 20.09 3.24
C SER A 211 17.85 21.55 3.02
N ARG A 212 16.92 22.36 2.49
CA ARG A 212 17.13 23.79 2.25
C ARG A 212 16.78 24.65 3.47
N TYR A 213 15.75 24.27 4.21
CA TYR A 213 15.25 25.06 5.35
C TYR A 213 15.98 24.74 6.68
N LEU A 214 16.58 23.56 6.81
CA LEU A 214 17.36 23.19 7.99
C LEU A 214 18.85 23.45 7.72
N PHE A 215 19.44 24.39 8.44
CA PHE A 215 20.90 24.58 8.48
C PHE A 215 21.52 23.48 9.35
N ASP A 216 22.43 22.68 8.78
CA ASP A 216 23.12 21.54 9.41
C ASP A 216 22.22 20.54 10.18
N PRO A 217 21.31 19.83 9.49
CA PRO A 217 20.50 18.81 10.13
C PRO A 217 21.38 17.62 10.55
N SER A 218 21.25 17.20 11.82
CA SER A 218 21.81 15.92 12.25
C SER A 218 21.24 14.77 11.41
N PRO A 219 21.98 13.67 11.20
CA PRO A 219 21.50 12.53 10.42
C PRO A 219 20.19 11.93 10.97
N MET A 220 19.98 12.03 12.30
CA MET A 220 18.74 11.60 12.94
C MET A 220 17.54 12.47 12.53
N THR A 221 17.70 13.80 12.49
CA THR A 221 16.64 14.73 12.08
C THR A 221 16.21 14.48 10.64
N LEU A 222 17.17 14.21 9.75
CA LEU A 222 16.87 13.90 8.34
C LEU A 222 16.06 12.60 8.19
N ASN A 223 16.42 11.55 8.93
CA ASN A 223 15.69 10.29 8.92
C ASN A 223 14.25 10.44 9.45
N ILE A 224 14.06 11.23 10.52
CA ILE A 224 12.73 11.51 11.07
C ILE A 224 11.89 12.30 10.06
N ALA A 225 12.48 13.31 9.41
CA ALA A 225 11.81 14.10 8.38
C ALA A 225 11.42 13.24 7.17
N GLU A 226 12.31 12.35 6.72
CA GLU A 226 12.04 11.42 5.62
C GLU A 226 10.91 10.44 5.97
N PHE A 227 10.90 9.92 7.20
CA PHE A 227 9.81 9.08 7.69
C PHE A 227 8.47 9.84 7.74
N ALA A 228 8.47 11.06 8.28
CA ALA A 228 7.27 11.90 8.34
C ALA A 228 6.76 12.26 6.94
N ALA A 229 7.66 12.62 6.02
CA ALA A 229 7.32 12.89 4.63
C ALA A 229 6.72 11.65 3.94
N SER A 230 7.31 10.47 4.15
CA SER A 230 6.80 9.20 3.61
C SER A 230 5.40 8.87 4.13
N PHE A 231 5.17 9.08 5.42
CA PHE A 231 3.85 8.89 6.04
C PHE A 231 2.80 9.84 5.47
N LEU A 232 3.11 11.14 5.39
CA LEU A 232 2.20 12.15 4.83
C LEU A 232 1.93 11.93 3.34
N ALA A 233 2.96 11.56 2.57
CA ALA A 233 2.83 11.24 1.15
C ALA A 233 1.93 10.02 0.92
N THR A 234 2.08 8.97 1.73
CA THR A 234 1.20 7.78 1.70
C THR A 234 -0.24 8.14 2.07
N ALA A 235 -0.44 9.04 3.04
CA ALA A 235 -1.76 9.52 3.40
C ALA A 235 -2.41 10.34 2.26
N ALA A 236 -1.64 11.19 1.57
CA ALA A 236 -2.11 11.97 0.44
C ALA A 236 -2.50 11.11 -0.77
N THR A 237 -1.76 10.02 -0.99
CA THR A 237 -2.02 9.08 -2.10
C THR A 237 -2.95 7.91 -1.72
N TYR A 238 -3.50 7.92 -0.50
CA TYR A 238 -4.28 6.81 0.05
C TYR A 238 -5.52 6.46 -0.77
N SER A 239 -6.19 7.46 -1.35
CA SER A 239 -7.38 7.27 -2.18
C SER A 239 -7.13 6.29 -3.34
N PHE A 240 -5.95 6.35 -3.95
CA PHE A 240 -5.55 5.42 -5.01
C PHE A 240 -5.34 3.99 -4.51
N ASN A 241 -4.89 3.80 -3.27
CA ASN A 241 -4.79 2.47 -2.67
C ASN A 241 -6.17 1.84 -2.46
N VAL A 242 -7.17 2.64 -2.06
CA VAL A 242 -8.56 2.16 -1.93
C VAL A 242 -9.12 1.77 -3.30
N VAL A 243 -8.94 2.61 -4.32
CA VAL A 243 -9.38 2.29 -5.69
C VAL A 243 -8.68 1.04 -6.21
N THR A 244 -7.39 0.87 -5.93
CA THR A 244 -6.64 -0.35 -6.27
C THR A 244 -7.28 -1.58 -5.64
N ALA A 245 -7.59 -1.53 -4.34
CA ALA A 245 -8.22 -2.64 -3.63
C ALA A 245 -9.60 -3.00 -4.20
N CYS A 246 -10.46 -2.01 -4.45
CA CYS A 246 -11.79 -2.25 -5.02
C CYS A 246 -11.72 -2.79 -6.47
N THR A 247 -10.83 -2.22 -7.30
CA THR A 247 -10.69 -2.66 -8.70
C THR A 247 -10.03 -4.02 -8.84
N ALA A 248 -9.18 -4.42 -7.88
CA ALA A 248 -8.53 -5.73 -7.87
C ALA A 248 -9.49 -6.91 -7.67
N ILE A 249 -10.56 -6.68 -6.91
CA ILE A 249 -11.60 -7.70 -6.64
C ILE A 249 -12.86 -7.51 -7.49
N ASN A 250 -12.92 -6.46 -8.31
CA ASN A 250 -14.08 -6.13 -9.12
C ASN A 250 -14.43 -7.27 -10.09
N ASN A 251 -15.65 -7.80 -10.00
CA ASN A 251 -16.18 -8.84 -10.88
C ASN A 251 -15.27 -10.10 -10.99
N CYS A 252 -14.55 -10.45 -9.91
CA CYS A 252 -13.68 -11.63 -9.87
C CYS A 252 -14.40 -12.93 -9.44
N GLY A 253 -15.72 -12.88 -9.29
CA GLY A 253 -16.53 -14.01 -8.83
C GLY A 253 -16.37 -14.35 -7.35
N LEU A 254 -15.76 -13.46 -6.55
CA LEU A 254 -15.86 -13.47 -5.08
C LEU A 254 -17.04 -12.62 -4.63
N ALA A 255 -17.68 -12.97 -3.52
CA ALA A 255 -18.80 -12.21 -2.96
C ALA A 255 -18.45 -10.73 -2.73
N ALA A 256 -17.25 -10.48 -2.20
CA ALA A 256 -16.74 -9.13 -1.92
C ALA A 256 -16.69 -8.19 -3.14
N GLY A 257 -16.60 -8.75 -4.35
CA GLY A 257 -16.42 -8.03 -5.60
C GLY A 257 -17.66 -7.98 -6.49
N MET A 258 -18.79 -8.45 -5.97
CA MET A 258 -20.06 -8.63 -6.69
C MET A 258 -21.21 -7.95 -5.92
N PRO A 259 -22.31 -7.58 -6.60
CA PRO A 259 -23.52 -7.14 -5.90
C PRO A 259 -24.08 -8.26 -5.00
N PRO A 260 -24.60 -7.95 -3.80
CA PRO A 260 -24.92 -6.62 -3.26
C PRO A 260 -23.74 -5.88 -2.59
N ASP A 261 -22.61 -6.54 -2.32
CA ASP A 261 -21.51 -5.97 -1.53
C ASP A 261 -20.73 -4.86 -2.27
N MET A 262 -20.53 -5.03 -3.58
CA MET A 262 -19.84 -4.05 -4.42
C MET A 262 -20.48 -3.94 -5.82
N PRO A 263 -20.74 -2.73 -6.34
CA PRO A 263 -21.16 -2.57 -7.73
C PRO A 263 -20.00 -2.91 -8.67
N VAL A 264 -20.33 -3.41 -9.87
CA VAL A 264 -19.34 -3.73 -10.89
C VAL A 264 -18.94 -2.46 -11.64
N PHE A 265 -17.64 -2.21 -11.73
CA PHE A 265 -17.06 -1.08 -12.45
C PHE A 265 -16.45 -1.53 -13.79
N GLY A 266 -16.61 -0.72 -14.84
CA GLY A 266 -15.95 -0.97 -16.12
C GLY A 266 -14.48 -0.51 -16.14
N ASN A 267 -14.14 0.51 -15.36
CA ASN A 267 -12.78 1.02 -15.24
C ASN A 267 -12.49 1.60 -13.85
N TRP A 268 -11.21 1.86 -13.57
CA TRP A 268 -10.77 2.39 -12.27
C TRP A 268 -11.26 3.82 -12.01
N LEU A 269 -11.49 4.62 -13.07
CA LEU A 269 -12.01 5.99 -12.96
C LEU A 269 -13.47 6.01 -12.50
N GLU A 270 -14.27 5.05 -12.96
CA GLU A 270 -15.65 4.86 -12.55
C GLU A 270 -15.71 4.44 -11.08
N CYS A 271 -14.83 3.52 -10.67
CA CYS A 271 -14.65 3.15 -9.25
C CYS A 271 -14.28 4.37 -8.40
N MET A 272 -13.28 5.16 -8.82
CA MET A 272 -12.85 6.39 -8.14
C MET A 272 -13.99 7.41 -8.03
N LYS A 273 -14.74 7.62 -9.12
CA LYS A 273 -15.87 8.55 -9.17
C LYS A 273 -17.02 8.10 -8.28
N TYR A 274 -17.30 6.80 -8.23
CA TYR A 274 -18.29 6.22 -7.33
C TYR A 274 -17.88 6.45 -5.87
N LEU A 275 -16.66 6.05 -5.50
CA LEU A 275 -16.14 6.20 -4.13
C LEU A 275 -16.04 7.68 -3.70
N TYR A 276 -15.74 8.59 -4.63
CA TYR A 276 -15.76 10.03 -4.37
C TYR A 276 -17.19 10.51 -4.03
N ARG A 277 -18.18 10.12 -4.85
CA ARG A 277 -19.58 10.51 -4.66
C ARG A 277 -20.18 9.94 -3.37
N THR A 278 -19.74 8.77 -2.94
CA THR A 278 -20.24 8.13 -1.72
C THR A 278 -19.45 8.52 -0.46
N ASP A 279 -18.43 9.36 -0.56
CA ASP A 279 -17.53 9.78 0.54
C ASP A 279 -16.75 8.59 1.16
N GLN A 280 -16.23 7.72 0.29
CA GLN A 280 -15.65 6.42 0.65
C GLN A 280 -14.19 6.25 0.20
N LEU A 281 -13.58 7.28 -0.38
CA LEU A 281 -12.18 7.23 -0.83
C LEU A 281 -11.16 7.02 0.29
N ASN A 282 -11.51 7.34 1.53
CA ASN A 282 -10.62 7.24 2.68
C ASN A 282 -11.02 6.10 3.63
N ARG A 283 -11.79 5.11 3.17
CA ARG A 283 -12.13 3.91 3.96
C ARG A 283 -10.88 3.21 4.45
N GLY A 284 -10.83 2.86 5.74
CA GLY A 284 -9.69 2.16 6.35
C GLY A 284 -8.41 2.99 6.57
N SER A 285 -8.43 4.29 6.25
CA SER A 285 -7.25 5.18 6.41
C SER A 285 -6.83 5.35 7.87
N SER A 286 -7.82 5.46 8.77
CA SER A 286 -7.60 5.61 10.20
C SER A 286 -7.60 4.25 10.89
N THR A 287 -6.56 3.98 11.69
CA THR A 287 -6.47 2.73 12.45
C THR A 287 -7.35 2.76 13.70
N TRP A 288 -7.43 3.92 14.36
CA TRP A 288 -8.07 4.08 15.67
C TRP A 288 -9.46 4.72 15.60
N PHE A 289 -9.57 5.83 14.87
CA PHE A 289 -10.81 6.62 14.80
C PHE A 289 -11.41 6.51 13.41
N ARG A 290 -12.23 5.48 13.20
CA ARG A 290 -12.89 5.22 11.92
C ARG A 290 -14.29 5.81 11.96
N ARG A 291 -14.58 6.73 11.03
CA ARG A 291 -15.85 7.43 10.95
C ARG A 291 -16.72 6.81 9.86
N VAL A 292 -18.02 6.77 10.08
CA VAL A 292 -18.97 6.41 9.02
C VAL A 292 -19.10 7.60 8.05
N PRO A 293 -19.08 7.36 6.72
CA PRO A 293 -19.32 8.41 5.72
C PRO A 293 -20.64 9.15 5.95
N LEU A 294 -20.64 10.47 5.74
CA LEU A 294 -21.81 11.32 5.99
C LEU A 294 -23.00 10.95 5.09
N THR A 295 -22.72 10.52 3.86
CA THR A 295 -23.71 10.07 2.87
C THR A 295 -24.49 8.84 3.36
N ASN A 296 -23.81 7.89 4.03
CA ASN A 296 -24.44 6.71 4.62
C ASN A 296 -25.27 7.06 5.86
N SER A 297 -24.90 8.11 6.61
CA SER A 297 -25.65 8.51 7.81
C SER A 297 -27.07 8.99 7.52
N LYS A 298 -27.35 9.52 6.33
CA LYS A 298 -28.71 9.89 5.91
C LYS A 298 -29.55 8.66 5.57
N LEU A 299 -28.95 7.65 4.95
CA LEU A 299 -29.60 6.36 4.66
C LEU A 299 -29.88 5.55 5.95
N LEU A 300 -28.93 5.53 6.88
CA LEU A 300 -29.07 4.89 8.19
C LEU A 300 -30.04 5.61 9.15
N LYS A 301 -30.43 6.86 8.87
CA LYS A 301 -31.50 7.56 9.61
C LYS A 301 -32.90 7.26 9.08
N MET A 302 -33.00 6.62 7.92
CA MET A 302 -34.26 6.19 7.31
C MET A 302 -34.57 4.71 7.53
N LEU A 303 -33.64 3.98 8.16
CA LEU A 303 -33.81 2.63 8.71
C LEU A 303 -33.92 2.73 10.24
#